data_AF-A0A0C6E3E1-F1
#
_entry.id   AF-A0A0C6E3E1-F1
#
_cell.length_a   1.000
_cell.length_b   1.000
_cell.length_c   1.000
_cell.angle_alpha   90.00
_cell.angle_beta   90.00
_cell.angle_gamma   90.00
#
_symmetry.space_group_name_H-M   'P 1'
#
loop_
_entity.id
_entity.type
_entity.pdbx_description
1 polymer ?
#
loop_
_entity_poly.entity_id
_entity_poly.type
_entity_poly.pdbx_seq_one_letter_code
_entity_poly.pdbx_strand_id
1 'polypeptide(L)' 'MALGFSLTIIGLILFATCYAAFGIDLSQLGIRIGPIEYQMLQWVMIIGGGLFLLGLVRIIAKSIERNNHDNKE' A
#
# COMPACT_ATOMS: atom_id res chain seq x y z
N MET A 1 -9.37 -15.84 6.05
CA MET A 1 -8.67 -15.57 4.77
C MET A 1 -8.93 -14.15 4.26
N ALA A 2 -10.12 -13.57 4.48
CA ALA A 2 -10.48 -12.23 4.01
C ALA A 2 -9.61 -11.08 4.56
N LEU A 3 -9.24 -11.09 5.84
CA LEU A 3 -8.55 -9.94 6.48
C LEU A 3 -7.19 -9.60 5.87
N GLY A 4 -6.41 -10.59 5.41
CA GLY A 4 -5.10 -10.34 4.80
C GLY A 4 -5.22 -9.68 3.43
N PHE A 5 -6.19 -10.12 2.62
CA PHE A 5 -6.49 -9.61 1.29
C PHE A 5 -7.09 -8.20 1.33
N SER A 6 -8.02 -7.96 2.26
CA SER A 6 -8.58 -6.63 2.49
C SER A 6 -7.50 -5.62 2.90
N LEU A 7 -6.56 -6.00 3.79
CA LEU A 7 -5.45 -5.13 4.16
C LEU A 7 -4.53 -4.80 2.97
N THR A 8 -4.28 -5.76 2.09
CA THR A 8 -3.43 -5.53 0.90
C THR A 8 -4.12 -4.57 -0.07
N ILE A 9 -5.41 -4.76 -0.33
CA ILE A 9 -6.18 -3.87 -1.20
C ILE A 9 -6.23 -2.45 -0.64
N ILE A 10 -6.50 -2.31 0.66
CA ILE A 10 -6.52 -1.00 1.33
C ILE A 10 -5.15 -0.32 1.25
N GLY A 11 -4.07 -1.06 1.54
CA GLY A 11 -2.70 -0.54 1.45
C GLY A 11 -2.32 -0.10 0.02
N LEU A 12 -2.72 -0.88 -0.99
CA LEU A 12 -2.50 -0.55 -2.40
C LEU A 12 -3.25 0.72 -2.82
N ILE A 13 -4.52 0.87 -2.43
CA ILE A 13 -5.33 2.05 -2.75
C ILE A 13 -4.73 3.31 -2.10
N LEU A 14 -4.37 3.24 -0.82
CA LEU A 14 -3.71 4.33 -0.10
C LEU A 14 -2.39 4.73 -0.76
N PHE A 15 -1.56 3.75 -1.11
CA PHE A 15 -0.28 3.98 -1.77
C PHE A 15 -0.45 4.62 -3.15
N ALA A 16 -1.36 4.09 -3.99
CA ALA A 16 -1.64 4.61 -5.32
C ALA A 16 -2.21 6.03 -5.28
N THR A 17 -3.10 6.31 -4.31
CA THR A 17 -3.70 7.63 -4.13
C THR A 17 -2.65 8.66 -3.70
N CYS A 18 -1.77 8.31 -2.75
CA CYS A 18 -0.66 9.17 -2.36
C CYS A 18 0.33 9.39 -3.51
N TYR A 19 0.67 8.35 -4.26
CA TYR A 19 1.56 8.47 -5.42
C TYR A 19 0.97 9.38 -6.50
N ALA A 20 -0.32 9.22 -6.81
CA ALA A 20 -1.04 10.07 -7.74
C ALA A 20 -1.06 11.52 -7.24
N ALA A 21 -1.37 11.75 -5.96
CA ALA A 21 -1.36 13.10 -5.38
C ALA A 21 0.03 13.75 -5.35
N PHE A 22 1.10 12.95 -5.30
CA PHE A 22 2.49 13.43 -5.39
C PHE A 22 2.89 13.79 -6.83
N GLY A 23 2.36 13.07 -7.82
CA GLY A 23 2.62 13.28 -9.25
C GLY A 23 1.69 14.30 -9.93
N ILE A 24 0.54 14.61 -9.32
CA ILE A 24 -0.31 15.73 -9.74
C ILE A 24 0.41 17.01 -9.32
N ASP A 25 0.89 17.76 -10.30
CA ASP A 25 1.48 19.06 -10.08
C ASP A 25 0.35 20.05 -9.72
N LEU A 26 0.02 20.16 -8.43
CA LEU A 26 -1.01 21.08 -7.92
C LEU A 26 -0.70 22.56 -8.23
N SER A 27 0.48 22.86 -8.77
CA SER A 27 0.81 24.12 -9.46
C SER A 27 -0.23 24.49 -10.53
N GLN A 28 -0.75 23.51 -11.29
CA GLN A 28 -1.81 23.74 -12.29
C GLN A 28 -3.15 24.15 -11.69
N LEU A 29 -3.40 23.83 -10.41
CA LEU A 29 -4.63 24.17 -9.69
C LEU A 29 -4.48 25.43 -8.83
N GLY A 30 -3.30 26.08 -8.84
CA GLY A 30 -3.01 27.25 -7.99
C GLY A 30 -2.89 26.92 -6.50
N ILE A 31 -2.84 25.64 -6.14
CA ILE A 31 -2.74 25.17 -4.76
C ILE A 31 -1.26 24.90 -4.49
N ARG A 32 -0.62 25.82 -3.77
CA ARG A 32 0.77 25.67 -3.37
C ARG A 32 0.84 24.73 -2.18
N ILE A 33 1.06 23.45 -2.43
CA ILE A 33 1.37 22.47 -1.38
C ILE A 33 2.67 22.93 -0.70
N GLY A 34 2.58 23.29 0.57
CA GLY A 34 3.72 23.64 1.40
C GLY A 34 4.59 22.43 1.71
N PRO A 35 5.82 22.66 2.22
CA PRO A 35 6.76 21.58 2.55
C PRO A 35 6.20 20.61 3.61
N ILE A 36 5.30 21.09 4.48
CA ILE A 36 4.66 20.28 5.53
C ILE A 36 3.67 19.27 4.93
N GLU A 37 2.85 19.68 3.96
CA GLU A 37 1.88 18.78 3.33
C GLU A 37 2.57 17.72 2.48
N TYR A 38 3.67 18.07 1.80
CA TYR A 38 4.54 17.10 1.12
C TYR A 38 5.10 16.05 2.09
N GLN A 39 5.57 16.50 3.26
CA GLN A 39 6.09 15.61 4.28
C GLN A 39 5.00 14.70 4.86
N MET A 40 3.80 15.21 5.09
CA MET A 40 2.64 14.41 5.51
C MET A 40 2.27 13.37 4.45
N LEU A 41 2.19 13.75 3.17
CA LEU A 41 1.93 12.81 2.07
C LEU A 41 2.97 11.69 2.02
N GLN A 42 4.24 12.04 2.20
CA GLN A 42 5.34 11.07 2.21
C GLN A 42 5.18 10.06 3.37
N TRP A 43 4.81 10.54 4.57
CA TRP A 43 4.51 9.66 5.69
C TRP A 43 3.33 8.72 5.41
N VAL A 44 2.25 9.23 4.83
CA VAL A 44 1.08 8.42 4.45
C VAL A 44 1.47 7.38 3.40
N MET A 45 2.33 7.73 2.44
CA MET A 45 2.84 6.80 1.44
C MET A 45 3.67 5.67 2.08
N ILE A 46 4.53 5.99 3.05
CA ILE A 46 5.34 5.00 3.79
C ILE A 46 4.42 4.05 4.57
N ILE A 47 3.41 4.57 5.27
CA ILE A 47 2.46 3.77 6.05
C ILE A 47 1.62 2.87 5.12
N GLY A 48 1.09 3.41 4.02
CA GLY A 48 0.31 2.66 3.03
C GLY A 48 1.13 1.54 2.38
N GLY A 49 2.37 1.84 1.97
CA GLY A 49 3.30 0.85 1.44
C GLY A 49 3.66 -0.24 2.46
N GLY A 50 3.85 0.12 3.73
CA GLY A 50 4.09 -0.83 4.81
C GLY A 50 2.92 -1.78 5.06
N LEU A 51 1.69 -1.26 5.09
CA LEU A 51 0.47 -2.07 5.19
C LEU A 51 0.30 -3.02 4.01
N PHE A 52 0.62 -2.56 2.80
CA PHE A 52 0.61 -3.38 1.60
C PHE A 52 1.60 -4.55 1.69
N LEU A 53 2.86 -4.27 2.08
CA LEU A 53 3.89 -5.30 2.27
C LEU A 53 3.48 -6.34 3.31
N LEU A 54 2.94 -5.91 4.46
CA LEU A 54 2.47 -6.84 5.50
C LEU A 54 1.34 -7.75 5.01
N GLY A 55 0.41 -7.21 4.21
CA GLY A 55 -0.64 -8.00 3.58
C GLY A 55 -0.09 -9.03 2.59
N LEU A 56 0.86 -8.64 1.74
CA LEU A 56 1.51 -9.53 0.77
C LEU A 56 2.27 -10.66 1.45
N VAL A 57 3.07 -10.36 2.47
CA VAL A 57 3.83 -11.37 3.22
C VAL A 57 2.88 -12.43 3.80
N ARG A 58 1.75 -12.01 4.37
CA ARG A 58 0.74 -12.96 4.86
C ARG A 58 0.12 -13.82 3.77
N ILE A 59 -0.18 -13.25 2.60
CA ILE A 59 -0.75 -14.00 1.47
C ILE A 59 0.26 -15.01 0.94
N ILE A 60 1.51 -14.59 0.73
CA ILE A 60 2.60 -15.44 0.23
C ILE A 60 2.90 -16.55 1.23
N ALA A 61 3.05 -16.24 2.52
CA ALA A 61 3.29 -17.24 3.56
C ALA A 61 2.18 -18.32 3.57
N LYS A 62 0.93 -17.88 3.48
CA LYS A 62 -0.22 -18.80 3.41
C LYS A 62 -0.27 -19.60 2.09
N SER A 63 0.19 -19.02 0.99
CA SER A 63 0.30 -19.71 -0.30
C SER A 63 1.38 -20.80 -0.26
N ILE A 64 2.53 -20.51 0.36
CA ILE A 64 3.64 -21.46 0.52
C ILE A 64 3.21 -22.62 1.43
N GLU A 65 2.56 -22.32 2.55
CA GLU A 65 2.03 -23.34 3.47
C GLU A 65 1.06 -24.29 2.77
N ARG A 66 0.13 -23.75 1.97
CA ARG A 66 -0.83 -24.56 1.20
C ARG A 66 -0.13 -25.44 0.16
N ASN A 67 0.81 -24.87 -0.59
CA ASN A 67 1.55 -25.59 -1.63
C ASN A 67 2.41 -26.73 -1.04
N ASN A 68 2.99 -26.53 0.15
CA ASN A 68 3.73 -27.58 0.86
C ASN A 68 2.84 -28.67 1.47
N HIS A 69 1.56 -28.40 1.70
CA HIS A 69 0.61 -29.40 2.20
C HIS A 69 0.10 -30.28 1.06
N ASP A 70 -0.22 -29.71 -0.10
CA ASP A 70 -0.61 -30.47 -1.31
C ASP A 70 0.50 -31.40 -1.81
N ASN A 71 1.78 -31.04 -1.60
CA ASN A 71 2.92 -31.85 -2.04
C ASN A 71 3.27 -33.01 -1.08
N LYS A 72 2.49 -33.19 0.01
CA LYS A 72 2.67 -34.26 1.01
C LYS A 72 1.54 -35.30 0.98
N GLU A 73 0.49 -35.08 0.20
CA GLU A 73 -0.54 -36.08 -0.13
C GLU A 73 -0.19 -36.78 -1.45
#